data_AF-A0AAW0M255-F1
#
_entry.id   AF-A0AAW0M255-F1
#
_cell.length_a   1.000
_cell.length_b   1.000
_cell.length_c   1.000
_cell.angle_alpha   90.00
_cell.angle_beta   90.00
_cell.angle_gamma   90.00
#
_symmetry.space_group_name_H-M   'P 1'
#
loop_
_entity.id
_entity.type
_entity.pdbx_description
1 polymer ?
#
loop_
_entity_poly.entity_id
_entity_poly.type
_entity_poly.pdbx_seq_one_letter_code
_entity_poly.pdbx_strand_id
1 'polypeptide(L)'
;MAAAIVNEHLPTPLTATSEQPPLFDGTTRLYIAYTCPFAQRVWIFRNYKGLHDKIKLVPIDLQNRPAWYKEKVYHENKVIHLNASLMHTSLSC
;
A
#
# COMPACT_ATOMS: atom_id res chain seq x y z
N MET A 1 -2.70 0.54 -26.79
CA MET A 1 -3.43 -0.32 -25.83
C MET A 1 -4.25 0.60 -24.94
N ALA A 2 -5.58 0.68 -25.14
CA ALA A 2 -6.43 1.42 -24.22
C ALA A 2 -6.39 0.71 -22.86
N ALA A 3 -6.06 1.44 -21.79
CA ALA A 3 -6.18 0.90 -20.45
C ALA A 3 -7.65 0.55 -20.22
N ALA A 4 -7.95 -0.72 -19.93
CA ALA A 4 -9.29 -1.10 -19.51
C ALA A 4 -9.67 -0.24 -18.29
N ILE A 5 -10.80 0.46 -18.38
CA ILE A 5 -11.33 1.21 -17.24
C ILE A 5 -11.81 0.22 -16.20
N VAL A 6 -10.94 -0.13 -15.25
CA VAL A 6 -11.29 -1.01 -14.14
C VAL A 6 -11.90 -0.14 -13.05
N ASN A 7 -13.20 -0.31 -12.81
CA ASN A 7 -13.87 0.33 -11.68
C ASN A 7 -13.51 -0.45 -10.41
N GLU A 8 -12.35 -0.14 -9.82
CA GLU A 8 -11.87 -0.75 -8.58
C GLU A 8 -12.60 -0.13 -7.38
N HIS A 9 -13.24 -0.97 -6.56
CA HIS A 9 -13.80 -0.52 -5.29
C HIS A 9 -12.67 -0.13 -4.33
N LEU A 10 -12.66 1.12 -3.88
CA LEU A 10 -11.64 1.63 -2.97
C LEU A 10 -11.94 1.18 -1.55
N PRO A 11 -11.06 0.38 -0.91
CA PRO A 11 -11.24 0.00 0.48
C PRO A 11 -11.19 1.21 1.41
N THR A 12 -11.85 1.12 2.56
CA THR A 12 -11.82 2.16 3.58
C THR A 12 -10.44 2.19 4.26
N PRO A 13 -9.87 3.39 4.52
CA PRO A 13 -8.62 3.52 5.27
C PRO A 13 -8.68 2.83 6.64
N LEU A 14 -7.65 2.05 6.94
CA LEU A 14 -7.46 1.42 8.25
C LEU A 14 -7.01 2.48 9.26
N THR A 15 -7.72 2.50 10.38
CA THR A 15 -7.49 3.40 11.52
C THR A 15 -6.97 2.61 12.73
N ALA A 16 -6.72 3.28 13.86
CA ALA A 16 -6.15 2.63 15.03
C ALA A 16 -6.95 1.44 15.61
N THR A 17 -8.26 1.39 15.37
CA THR A 17 -9.14 0.29 15.81
C THR A 17 -9.21 -0.86 14.82
N SER A 18 -8.59 -0.74 13.64
CA SER A 18 -8.69 -1.73 12.58
C SER A 18 -7.77 -2.93 12.85
N GLU A 19 -8.32 -4.12 12.63
CA GLU A 19 -7.57 -5.37 12.75
C GLU A 19 -6.47 -5.45 11.68
N GLN A 20 -5.38 -6.15 12.03
CA GLN A 20 -4.24 -6.31 11.14
C GLN A 20 -4.58 -7.26 9.98
N PRO A 21 -4.37 -6.84 8.72
CA PRO A 21 -4.43 -7.73 7.58
C PRO A 21 -3.30 -8.79 7.66
N PRO A 22 -3.55 -10.07 7.36
CA PRO A 22 -2.55 -11.13 7.59
C PRO A 22 -1.30 -11.03 6.70
N LEU A 23 -0.10 -10.88 7.27
CA LEU A 23 1.06 -10.34 6.54
C LEU A 23 1.68 -11.27 5.48
N PHE A 24 1.58 -12.59 5.65
CA PHE A 24 2.34 -13.58 4.88
C PHE A 24 1.46 -14.60 4.15
N ASP A 25 0.35 -14.15 3.56
CA ASP A 25 -0.60 -15.04 2.88
C ASP A 25 -0.27 -15.28 1.40
N GLY A 26 0.95 -14.98 0.96
CA GLY A 26 1.34 -15.01 -0.46
C GLY A 26 0.67 -13.93 -1.33
N THR A 27 -0.16 -13.06 -0.73
CA THR A 27 -0.81 -11.93 -1.42
C THR A 27 0.06 -10.68 -1.32
N THR A 28 0.41 -10.08 -2.46
CA THR A 28 1.12 -8.80 -2.49
C THR A 28 0.16 -7.68 -2.08
N ARG A 29 0.53 -6.91 -1.06
CA ARG A 29 -0.27 -5.79 -0.57
C ARG A 29 0.51 -4.49 -0.69
N LEU A 30 -0.16 -3.46 -1.20
CA LEU A 30 0.38 -2.12 -1.28
C LEU A 30 -0.26 -1.26 -0.19
N TYR A 31 0.53 -0.99 0.85
CA TYR A 31 0.15 -0.04 1.89
C TYR A 31 0.24 1.38 1.34
N ILE A 32 -0.89 2.10 1.34
CA ILE A 32 -0.97 3.47 0.83
C ILE A 32 -1.65 4.38 1.82
N ALA A 33 -1.45 5.68 1.67
CA ALA A 33 -2.36 6.69 2.21
C ALA A 33 -2.93 7.45 1.02
N TYR A 34 -4.26 7.59 0.95
CA TYR A 34 -4.90 8.27 -0.18
C TYR A 34 -4.48 9.73 -0.34
N THR A 35 -4.12 10.38 0.77
CA THR A 35 -3.64 11.75 0.80
C THR A 35 -2.17 11.90 0.43
N CYS A 36 -1.41 10.80 0.28
CA CYS A 36 0.02 10.86 0.07
C CYS A 36 0.41 10.86 -1.42
N PRO A 37 1.11 11.90 -1.91
CA PRO A 37 1.49 12.00 -3.32
C PRO A 37 2.52 10.93 -3.74
N PHE A 38 3.34 10.42 -2.82
CA PHE A 38 4.30 9.35 -3.11
C PHE A 38 3.61 8.01 -3.31
N ALA A 39 2.68 7.65 -2.41
CA ALA A 39 1.88 6.44 -2.53
C ALA A 39 1.00 6.48 -3.79
N GLN A 40 0.49 7.67 -4.14
CA GLN A 40 -0.29 7.88 -5.35
C GLN A 40 0.47 7.52 -6.64
N ARG A 41 1.78 7.81 -6.72
CA ARG A 41 2.60 7.42 -7.89
C ARG A 41 2.65 5.90 -8.08
N VAL A 42 2.86 5.17 -6.99
CA VAL A 42 2.90 3.70 -7.01
C VAL A 42 1.53 3.13 -7.38
N TRP A 43 0.45 3.74 -6.86
CA TRP A 43 -0.91 3.35 -7.21
C TRP A 43 -1.23 3.58 -8.69
N ILE A 44 -0.87 4.74 -9.26
CA ILE A 44 -1.02 5.01 -10.69
C ILE A 44 -0.23 4.00 -11.52
N PHE A 45 1.01 3.70 -11.13
CA PHE A 45 1.84 2.71 -11.84
C PHE A 45 1.23 1.31 -11.81
N ARG A 46 0.72 0.88 -10.65
CA ARG A 46 -0.03 -0.37 -10.48
C ARG A 46 -1.22 -0.44 -11.45
N ASN A 47 -1.99 0.64 -11.55
CA ASN A 47 -3.16 0.72 -12.42
C ASN A 47 -2.76 0.71 -13.90
N TYR A 48 -1.73 1.47 -14.27
CA TYR A 48 -1.19 1.52 -15.64
C TYR A 48 -0.68 0.15 -16.12
N LYS A 49 -0.08 -0.64 -15.22
CA LYS A 49 0.38 -2.00 -15.51
C LYS A 49 -0.72 -3.06 -15.45
N GLY A 50 -1.96 -2.68 -15.09
CA GLY A 50 -3.07 -3.62 -14.94
C GLY A 50 -2.87 -4.62 -13.79
N LEU A 51 -2.11 -4.28 -12.75
CA LEU A 51 -1.77 -5.18 -11.64
C LEU A 51 -2.79 -5.17 -10.51
N HIS A 52 -4.04 -4.79 -10.80
CA HIS A 52 -5.05 -4.57 -9.77
C HIS A 52 -5.44 -5.85 -9.02
N ASP A 53 -5.49 -6.99 -9.73
CA ASP A 53 -5.81 -8.28 -9.12
C ASP A 53 -4.67 -8.84 -8.26
N LYS A 54 -3.43 -8.56 -8.66
CA LYS A 54 -2.22 -9.13 -8.04
C LYS A 54 -1.76 -8.36 -6.81
N ILE A 55 -1.96 -7.05 -6.81
CA ILE A 55 -1.53 -6.17 -5.72
C ILE A 55 -2.79 -5.64 -5.05
N LYS A 56 -3.09 -6.02 -3.81
CA LYS A 56 -4.26 -5.48 -3.10
C LYS A 56 -3.92 -4.17 -2.40
N LEU A 57 -4.80 -3.17 -2.48
CA LEU A 57 -4.62 -1.90 -1.79
C LEU A 57 -4.97 -2.06 -0.31
N VAL A 58 -4.11 -1.55 0.56
CA VAL A 58 -4.37 -1.44 2.00
C VAL A 58 -4.16 0.02 2.41
N PRO A 59 -5.23 0.83 2.35
CA PRO A 59 -5.14 2.24 2.73
C PRO A 59 -5.01 2.36 4.25
N ILE A 60 -4.15 3.27 4.70
CA ILE A 60 -3.91 3.58 6.11
C ILE A 60 -4.15 5.06 6.31
N ASP A 61 -4.87 5.39 7.39
CA ASP A 61 -4.97 6.75 7.87
C ASP A 61 -3.67 7.15 8.59
N LEU A 62 -2.95 8.15 8.05
CA LEU A 62 -1.71 8.64 8.62
C LEU A 62 -1.92 9.45 9.91
N GLN A 63 -3.09 10.07 10.07
CA GLN A 63 -3.45 10.82 11.28
C GLN A 63 -3.81 9.87 12.43
N ASN A 64 -4.41 8.72 12.10
CA ASN A 64 -4.85 7.73 13.07
C ASN A 64 -4.31 6.33 12.76
N ARG A 65 -2.98 6.21 12.76
CA ARG A 65 -2.28 4.97 12.36
C ARG A 65 -2.49 3.84 13.37
N PRO A 66 -2.75 2.61 12.92
CA PRO A 66 -2.78 1.46 13.81
C PRO A 66 -1.41 1.12 14.38
N ALA A 67 -1.38 0.75 15.66
CA ALA A 67 -0.16 0.41 16.39
C ALA A 67 0.62 -0.72 15.70
N TRP A 68 -0.09 -1.73 15.19
CA TRP A 68 0.52 -2.86 14.48
C TRP A 68 1.25 -2.45 13.20
N TYR A 69 0.89 -1.33 12.55
CA TYR A 69 1.56 -0.89 11.33
C TYR A 69 2.98 -0.46 11.64
N LYS A 70 3.17 0.33 12.70
CA LYS A 70 4.50 0.73 13.17
C LYS A 70 5.30 -0.47 13.66
N GLU A 71 4.67 -1.40 14.37
CA GLU A 71 5.37 -2.53 15.00
C GLU A 71 5.61 -3.73 14.09
N LYS A 72 4.91 -3.88 12.97
CA LYS A 72 5.03 -5.11 12.17
C LYS A 72 5.27 -4.86 10.70
N VAL A 73 4.98 -3.65 10.22
CA VAL A 73 5.17 -3.26 8.82
C VAL A 73 6.28 -2.20 8.70
N TYR A 74 6.42 -1.33 9.69
CA TYR A 74 7.37 -0.21 9.71
C TYR A 74 8.27 -0.26 10.97
N HIS A 75 8.74 -1.45 11.37
CA HIS A 75 9.43 -1.64 12.66
C HIS A 75 10.75 -0.86 12.74
N GLU A 76 11.38 -0.53 11.62
CA GLU A 76 12.61 0.24 11.60
C GLU A 76 12.58 1.18 10.41
N ASN A 77 13.18 2.36 10.55
CA ASN A 77 13.61 3.23 9.44
C ASN A 77 14.67 2.56 8.52
N LYS A 78 14.58 1.24 8.35
CA LYS A 78 15.24 0.42 7.36
C LYS A 78 14.15 -0.40 6.67
N VAL A 79 13.77 0.09 5.50
CA VAL A 79 12.92 -0.61 4.53
C VAL A 79 13.57 -1.94 4.20
N ILE A 80 12.93 -3.07 4.54
CA ILE A 80 13.42 -4.38 4.14
C ILE A 80 12.59 -4.94 2.98
N HIS A 81 13.21 -4.83 1.80
CA HIS A 81 13.35 -5.85 0.76
C HIS A 81 12.07 -6.57 0.29
N LEU A 82 11.36 -5.96 -0.67
CA LEU A 82 10.75 -6.73 -1.75
C LEU A 82 11.75 -6.82 -2.91
N ASN A 83 12.09 -8.05 -3.31
CA ASN A 83 12.84 -8.35 -4.52
C ASN A 83 12.05 -7.90 -5.76
N ALA A 84 12.13 -6.62 -6.10
CA ALA A 84 11.91 -6.05 -7.43
C ALA A 84 12.16 -4.53 -7.40
N SER A 85 13.43 -4.13 -7.40
CA SER A 85 14.05 -2.96 -8.06
C SER A 85 13.31 -1.62 -8.28
N LEU A 86 12.20 -1.32 -7.62
CA LEU A 86 11.49 -0.06 -7.80
C LEU A 86 11.07 0.52 -6.45
N MET A 87 11.68 1.66 -6.17
CA MET A 87 11.27 2.68 -5.20
C MET A 87 11.82 2.51 -3.79
N HIS A 88 13.15 2.66 -3.75
CA HIS A 88 13.92 3.23 -2.65
C HIS A 88 13.58 4.72 -2.44
N THR A 89 12.29 5.06 -2.40
CA THR A 89 11.83 6.41 -2.04
C THR A 89 11.07 6.23 -0.75
N SER A 90 11.78 6.50 0.34
CA SER A 90 11.21 6.73 1.67
C SER A 90 9.81 7.30 1.52
N LEU A 91 8.81 6.51 1.92
CA LEU A 91 7.43 6.92 2.10
C LEU A 91 7.39 7.87 3.32
N SER A 92 8.07 9.01 3.20
CA SER A 92 7.84 10.18 4.03
C SER A 92 6.58 10.85 3.49
N CYS A 93 5.46 10.16 3.69
CA CYS A 93 4.20 10.81 4.00
C CYS A 93 4.26 11.14 5.51
#